data_AF-A0A814EBC7-F1
#
_entry.id   AF-A0A814EBC7-F1
#
_cell.length_a   1.000
_cell.length_b   1.000
_cell.length_c   1.000
_cell.angle_alpha   90.00
_cell.angle_beta   90.00
_cell.angle_gamma   90.00
#
_symmetry.space_group_name_H-M   'P 1'
#
loop_
_entity.id
_entity.type
_entity.pdbx_description
1 polymer ?
#
loop_
_entity_poly.entity_id
_entity_poly.type
_entity_poly.pdbx_seq_one_letter_code
_entity_poly.pdbx_strand_id
1 'polypeptide(L)' 'MTSKKQYPNIMICGTHGVGKSRLCQQLCSSNSSLKHIDITDLAKQHKYLLDYDDENQ' A
#
# COMPACT_ATOMS: atom_id res chain seq x y z
N MET A 1 31.33 12.81 -3.46
CA MET A 1 30.21 12.02 -4.00
C MET A 1 29.08 12.05 -2.97
N THR A 2 28.02 12.82 -3.19
CA THR A 2 26.86 12.83 -2.29
C THR A 2 26.08 11.54 -2.51
N SER A 3 26.10 10.60 -1.56
CA SER A 3 25.25 9.43 -1.62
C SER A 3 23.80 9.89 -1.64
N LYS A 4 23.06 9.53 -2.70
CA LYS A 4 21.65 9.85 -2.82
C LYS A 4 20.96 9.09 -1.68
N LYS A 5 20.47 9.79 -0.66
CA LYS A 5 19.73 9.14 0.45
C LYS A 5 18.58 8.34 -0.16
N GLN A 6 18.67 7.02 -0.11
CA GLN A 6 17.57 6.12 -0.43
C GLN A 6 16.79 5.88 0.87
N TYR A 7 15.50 6.19 0.82
CA TYR A 7 14.58 5.84 1.90
C TYR A 7 14.17 4.38 1.75
N PRO A 8 13.92 3.66 2.87
CA PRO A 8 13.42 2.30 2.80
C PRO A 8 11.99 2.27 2.27
N ASN A 9 11.65 1.17 1.60
CA ASN A 9 10.27 0.81 1.31
C ASN A 9 9.74 -0.07 2.44
N ILE A 10 8.51 0.19 2.88
CA ILE A 10 7.89 -0.51 4.01
C ILE A 10 6.61 -1.17 3.50
N MET A 11 6.45 -2.47 3.74
CA MET A 11 5.21 -3.20 3.46
C MET A 11 4.43 -3.40 4.77
N ILE A 12 3.17 -2.98 4.78
CA ILE A 12 2.26 -3.18 5.92
C ILE A 12 1.14 -4.12 5.47
N CYS A 13 1.12 -5.31 6.06
CA CYS A 13 0.15 -6.36 5.79
C CYS A 13 -0.56 -6.79 7.09
N GLY A 14 -1.53 -7.69 6.94
CA GLY A 14 -2.36 -8.17 8.04
C GLY A 14 -3.83 -8.29 7.64
N THR A 15 -4.60 -9.00 8.44
CA THR A 15 -6.01 -9.30 8.19
C THR A 15 -6.84 -8.04 7.95
N HIS A 16 -7.96 -8.16 7.24
CA HIS A 16 -8.90 -7.06 7.07
C HIS A 16 -9.30 -6.48 8.46
N GLY A 17 -9.42 -5.15 8.56
CA GLY A 17 -9.82 -4.47 9.80
C GLY A 17 -8.71 -4.15 10.83
N VAL A 18 -7.51 -4.73 10.75
CA VAL A 18 -6.44 -4.52 11.78
C VAL A 18 -5.80 -3.12 11.79
N GLY A 19 -6.30 -2.17 10.99
CA GLY A 19 -5.83 -0.77 11.01
C GLY A 19 -4.67 -0.41 10.08
N LYS A 20 -4.32 -1.25 9.10
CA LYS A 20 -3.20 -1.03 8.16
C LYS A 20 -3.24 0.35 7.48
N SER A 21 -4.34 0.70 6.83
CA SER A 21 -4.47 1.98 6.09
C SER A 21 -4.38 3.18 7.03
N ARG A 22 -4.93 3.07 8.26
CA ARG A 22 -4.82 4.11 9.29
C ARG A 22 -3.37 4.31 9.73
N LEU A 23 -2.63 3.23 9.95
CA LEU A 23 -1.21 3.30 10.30
C LEU A 23 -0.39 3.96 9.17
N CYS A 24 -0.61 3.59 7.92
CA CYS A 24 0.05 4.21 6.77
C CYS A 24 -0.20 5.73 6.70
N GLN A 25 -1.46 6.16 6.90
CA GLN A 25 -1.83 7.57 6.92
C GLN A 25 -1.11 8.34 8.04
N GLN A 26 -1.05 7.76 9.24
CA GLN A 26 -0.35 8.36 10.38
C GLN A 26 1.16 8.49 10.12
N LEU A 27 1.79 7.47 9.53
CA LEU A 27 3.20 7.49 9.18
C LEU A 27 3.53 8.58 8.14
N CYS A 28 2.72 8.70 7.08
CA CYS A 28 2.93 9.73 6.06
C CYS A 28 2.60 11.14 6.57
N SER A 29 1.63 11.26 7.49
CA SER A 29 1.34 12.54 8.15
C SER A 29 2.48 12.99 9.05
N SER A 30 3.20 12.05 9.66
CA SER A 30 4.33 12.33 10.57
C SER A 30 5.67 12.43 9.84
N ASN A 31 5.77 11.94 8.59
CA ASN A 31 7.00 11.94 7.81
C ASN A 31 6.70 12.25 6.34
N SER A 32 6.96 13.49 5.94
CA SER A 32 6.72 14.01 4.58
C SER A 32 7.59 13.36 3.50
N SER A 33 8.64 12.62 3.86
CA SER A 33 9.46 11.87 2.90
C SER A 33 8.84 10.52 2.54
N LEU A 34 7.81 10.07 3.27
CA LEU A 34 7.09 8.83 2.98
C LEU A 34 5.86 9.11 2.10
N LYS A 35 5.59 8.17 1.19
CA LYS A 35 4.39 8.16 0.36
C LYS A 35 3.63 6.86 0.62
N HIS A 36 2.35 6.98 0.96
CA HIS A 36 1.46 5.83 1.04
C HIS A 36 1.03 5.41 -0.37
N ILE A 37 1.15 4.12 -0.66
CA ILE A 37 0.61 3.49 -1.86
C ILE A 37 -0.42 2.46 -1.37
N ASP A 38 -1.70 2.71 -1.62
CA ASP A 38 -2.76 1.72 -1.36
C ASP A 38 -2.84 0.77 -2.56
N ILE A 39 -2.47 -0.50 -2.32
CA ILE A 39 -2.45 -1.52 -3.36
C ILE A 39 -3.86 -1.87 -3.87
N THR A 40 -4.89 -1.69 -3.06
CA THR A 40 -6.28 -1.94 -3.45
C THR A 40 -6.72 -0.91 -4.49
N ASP A 41 -6.40 0.36 -4.23
CA ASP A 41 -6.69 1.44 -5.17
C ASP A 41 -5.87 1.30 -6.45
N LEU A 42 -4.59 0.94 -6.32
CA LEU A 42 -3.73 0.65 -7.46
C LEU A 42 -4.32 -0.47 -8.35
N ALA A 43 -4.74 -1.58 -7.73
CA ALA A 43 -5.32 -2.71 -8.47
C ALA A 43 -6.61 -2.32 -9.21
N LYS A 44 -7.50 -1.54 -8.56
CA LYS A 44 -8.73 -1.04 -9.20
C LYS A 44 -8.43 -0.08 -10.36
N GLN A 45 -7.52 0.86 -10.16
CA GLN A 45 -7.15 1.86 -11.17
C GLN A 45 -6.57 1.22 -12.43
N HIS A 46 -5.74 0.18 -12.25
CA HIS A 46 -5.05 -0.48 -13.36
C HIS A 46 -5.74 -1.76 -13.85
N LYS A 47 -6.92 -2.09 -13.30
CA LYS A 47 -7.66 -3.33 -13.61
C LYS A 47 -6.80 -4.59 -13.42
N TYR A 48 -6.02 -4.65 -12.33
CA TYR A 48 -5.29 -5.84 -11.91
C TYR A 48 -6.22 -6.80 -11.15
N LEU A 49 -7.36 -7.09 -11.75
CA LEU A 49 -8.36 -7.99 -11.21
C LEU A 49 -8.52 -9.10 -12.25
N LEU A 50 -8.51 -10.34 -11.79
CA LEU A 50 -9.11 -11.42 -12.55
C LEU A 50 -10.63 -11.26 -12.41
N ASP A 51 -11.36 -11.57 -13.48
CA ASP A 51 -12.82 -11.55 -13.43
C ASP A 51 -13.31 -12.48 -12.31
N TYR A 52 -14.53 -12.21 -11.85
CA TYR A 52 -15.17 -13.03 -10.83
C TYR A 52 -15.20 -14.48 -11.30
N ASP A 53 -14.49 -15.35 -10.59
CA ASP A 53 -14.39 -16.77 -10.91
C ASP A 53 -15.55 -17.51 -10.24
N ASP A 54 -16.62 -17.73 -11.00
CA ASP A 54 -17.81 -18.46 -10.57
C ASP A 54 -17.50 -19.94 -10.22
N GLU A 55 -16.33 -20.48 -10.62
CA GLU A 55 -16.03 -21.92 -10.49
C GLU A 55 -15.69 -22.39 -9.06
N ASN A 56 -15.54 -21.50 -8.08
CA ASN A 56 -15.10 -21.84 -6.71
C ASN A 56 -16.10 -21.45 -5.58
N GLN A 57 -17.41 -21.40 -5.85
CA GLN A 57 -18.47 -21.34 -4.82
C GLN A 57 -18.84 -22.73 -4.29
#